data_AF-A0A6L8RRL9-F1
#
_entry.id   AF-A0A6L8RRL9-F1
#
_cell.length_a   1.000
_cell.length_b   1.000
_cell.length_c   1.000
_cell.angle_alpha   90.00
_cell.angle_beta   90.00
_cell.angle_gamma   90.00
#
_symmetry.space_group_name_H-M   'P 1'
#
loop_
_entity.id
_entity.type
_entity.pdbx_description
1 polymer ?
#
loop_
_entity_poly.entity_id
_entity_poly.type
_entity_poly.pdbx_seq_one_letter_code
_entity_poly.pdbx_strand_id
1 'polypeptide(L)'
;MSNLSRRNFITGGAIAALGGTLAIAGCAPKGESSSTVAGAAGEGAQAWTGTANGKGGELTVEVITEGDSIARINLLKSRESYGVGTAGIDVLSDLIVKNQTLNVDMVTGATVSSMAFLAAVSDAVDASGMKSSEWKKREKAVPQAPEGLTTDVDVVVVGAGGAGYAAALTAAEAGKNVVLLEKLGIVGGDTILSGGAMAVPNNWFQKRDGIEDSVEKMAEDMIVGGDHVGDPDLVNVICEGAYGAMEWLIFNGGVAWQPYERFFGGHSVIRSLIPEGNEGSGIICKLDKRAEGLKNLKVCRNTKADELVQDASGAVVGLKATNTATGETYDFKAKAVILAAGGFGSNVEMRMRYNPEMDEKILSTDSVGATGDCHVMAEKIGANLIDMQYIQTYPTCDTQTGALLYVGNMRLENRAICINKEGDRFVEEMERRDVISNAIKEQTDGIGYMIFNQDGLDHTDIATVNAAEMDGLFGRGQLAKGETIAEVCEPFGIDAAELQKTVEKWNGYCKDGADPDFNYRAALNPIEGGPYYILAYKPSVHYTMGGLHINTDAQVLDSDGAPIPGLFAAGEQAGHKMGTNRLGSCSITDVFVFGRVAGANAAALA
;
A
#
# COMPACT_ATOMS: atom_id res chain seq x y z
N MET A 1 17.09 17.68 28.40
CA MET A 1 15.93 18.08 29.24
C MET A 1 15.04 16.88 29.42
N SER A 2 14.60 16.67 30.66
CA SER A 2 14.10 15.44 31.26
C SER A 2 12.62 15.14 30.97
N ASN A 3 12.31 13.83 30.87
CA ASN A 3 10.99 13.20 31.08
C ASN A 3 9.82 13.67 30.21
N LEU A 4 9.75 13.18 28.96
CA LEU A 4 8.49 13.07 28.22
C LEU A 4 7.88 11.68 28.48
N SER A 5 6.79 11.63 29.25
CA SER A 5 6.08 10.37 29.54
C SER A 5 5.29 9.86 28.32
N ARG A 6 5.16 8.52 28.22
CA ARG A 6 4.48 7.73 27.16
C ARG A 6 3.08 8.22 26.71
N ARG A 7 2.42 9.12 27.44
CA ARG A 7 1.09 9.65 27.09
C ARG A 7 1.07 10.62 25.91
N ASN A 8 2.19 11.24 25.55
CA ASN A 8 2.21 12.26 24.48
C ASN A 8 2.53 11.71 23.09
N PHE A 9 2.97 10.45 22.96
CA PHE A 9 3.28 9.85 21.65
C PHE A 9 2.01 9.35 20.94
N ILE A 10 1.02 8.86 21.68
CA ILE A 10 -0.26 8.38 21.13
C ILE A 10 -1.19 9.54 20.74
N THR A 11 -1.08 10.69 21.41
CA THR A 11 -1.90 11.88 21.12
C THR A 11 -1.22 12.88 20.19
N GLY A 12 0.11 12.98 20.19
CA GLY A 12 0.83 13.98 19.38
C GLY A 12 1.08 13.59 17.93
N GLY A 13 1.34 12.30 17.65
CA GLY A 13 1.59 11.81 16.28
C GLY A 13 0.31 11.61 15.47
N ALA A 14 -0.81 11.34 16.13
CA ALA A 14 -2.11 11.20 15.47
C ALA A 14 -2.64 12.54 14.96
N ILE A 15 -2.39 13.65 15.64
CA ILE A 15 -3.01 14.95 15.30
C ILE A 15 -2.44 15.56 14.01
N ALA A 16 -1.17 15.30 13.67
CA ALA A 16 -0.59 15.80 12.42
C ALA A 16 -1.03 15.01 11.17
N ALA A 17 -1.52 13.78 11.33
CA ALA A 17 -2.15 12.99 10.26
C ALA A 17 -3.70 13.03 10.30
N LEU A 18 -4.28 13.76 11.27
CA LEU A 18 -5.72 14.00 11.45
C LEU A 18 -6.17 15.38 10.93
N GLY A 19 -5.36 16.03 10.09
CA GLY A 19 -5.72 17.27 9.39
C GLY A 19 -6.83 17.04 8.36
N GLY A 20 -8.04 16.71 8.83
CA GLY A 20 -9.19 16.42 8.00
C GLY A 20 -10.42 15.81 8.71
N THR A 21 -10.38 15.49 10.01
CA THR A 21 -11.56 14.90 10.72
C THR A 21 -11.89 15.53 12.08
N LEU A 22 -11.34 16.69 12.40
CA LEU A 22 -11.77 17.47 13.57
C LEU A 22 -12.97 18.36 13.24
N ALA A 23 -14.15 17.74 13.04
CA ALA A 23 -15.46 18.36 13.31
C ALA A 23 -16.65 17.38 13.12
N ILE A 24 -16.68 16.24 13.83
CA ILE A 24 -17.97 15.66 14.28
C ILE A 24 -17.80 15.17 15.73
N ALA A 25 -17.74 16.13 16.65
CA ALA A 25 -18.19 15.87 18.01
C ALA A 25 -19.73 15.82 17.96
N GLY A 26 -20.31 14.63 17.95
CA GLY A 26 -21.76 14.46 18.06
C GLY A 26 -22.28 13.20 17.39
N CYS A 27 -22.58 12.19 18.20
CA CYS A 27 -23.41 11.03 17.88
C CYS A 27 -22.91 10.12 16.75
N ALA A 28 -22.34 8.97 17.12
CA ALA A 28 -22.37 7.80 16.26
C ALA A 28 -23.84 7.56 15.81
N PRO A 29 -24.12 7.38 14.51
CA PRO A 29 -25.45 6.97 14.09
C PRO A 29 -25.71 5.58 14.68
N LYS A 30 -26.78 5.46 15.48
CA LYS A 30 -27.28 4.16 15.92
C LYS A 30 -27.73 3.41 14.66
N GLY A 31 -27.08 2.28 14.35
CA GLY A 31 -27.66 1.30 13.44
C GLY A 31 -28.97 0.78 14.01
N GLU A 32 -29.94 0.49 13.15
CA GLU A 32 -31.15 -0.21 13.56
C GLU A 32 -30.78 -1.65 13.94
N SER A 33 -31.05 -2.04 15.18
CA SER A 33 -30.88 -3.41 15.66
C SER A 33 -31.96 -4.30 15.05
N SER A 34 -31.61 -5.15 14.08
CA SER A 34 -32.46 -6.26 13.66
C SER A 34 -32.01 -7.54 14.33
N SER A 35 -32.86 -8.14 15.18
CA SER A 35 -32.63 -9.48 15.71
C SER A 35 -33.03 -10.52 14.66
N THR A 36 -32.05 -11.18 14.04
CA THR A 36 -32.31 -12.40 13.28
C THR A 36 -31.61 -13.57 13.96
N VAL A 37 -32.40 -14.50 14.49
CA VAL A 37 -31.91 -15.77 15.00
C VAL A 37 -31.58 -16.63 13.79
N ALA A 38 -30.32 -16.61 13.34
CA ALA A 38 -29.85 -17.54 12.31
C ALA A 38 -29.61 -18.90 12.96
N GLY A 39 -30.39 -19.90 12.54
CA GLY A 39 -30.36 -21.24 13.11
C GLY A 39 -29.24 -22.12 12.57
N ALA A 40 -28.39 -22.60 13.47
CA ALA A 40 -27.84 -23.96 13.60
C ALA A 40 -26.56 -23.89 14.45
N ALA A 41 -26.72 -23.65 15.74
CA ALA A 41 -25.65 -23.81 16.72
C ALA A 41 -26.03 -24.97 17.66
N GLY A 42 -25.03 -25.71 18.17
CA GLY A 42 -25.25 -26.87 19.04
C GLY A 42 -26.10 -26.53 20.26
N GLU A 43 -26.66 -27.54 20.93
CA GLU A 43 -27.52 -27.35 22.12
C GLU A 43 -26.91 -26.35 23.11
N GLY A 44 -27.48 -25.14 23.21
CA GLY A 44 -27.06 -24.08 24.14
C GLY A 44 -26.45 -22.82 23.51
N ALA A 45 -26.10 -22.83 22.22
CA ALA A 45 -25.51 -21.68 21.55
C ALA A 45 -26.57 -20.74 20.91
N GLN A 46 -26.36 -19.43 21.00
CA GLN A 46 -27.26 -18.38 20.47
C GLN A 46 -26.48 -17.41 19.58
N ALA A 47 -27.13 -16.88 18.54
CA ALA A 47 -26.53 -15.99 17.54
C ALA A 47 -27.08 -14.58 17.65
N TRP A 48 -26.18 -13.58 17.62
CA TRP A 48 -26.52 -12.17 17.77
C TRP A 48 -25.81 -11.33 16.72
N THR A 49 -26.55 -10.48 16.03
CA THR A 49 -25.99 -9.65 14.96
C THR A 49 -25.76 -8.22 15.42
N GLY A 50 -24.70 -7.60 14.90
CA GLY A 50 -24.43 -6.18 15.09
C GLY A 50 -23.78 -5.59 13.84
N THR A 51 -24.00 -4.30 13.61
CA THR A 51 -23.60 -3.62 12.36
C THR A 51 -22.92 -2.28 12.64
N ALA A 52 -21.90 -1.94 11.85
CA ALA A 52 -21.24 -0.65 11.87
C ALA A 52 -20.69 -0.29 10.48
N ASN A 53 -20.37 0.98 10.24
CA ASN A 53 -19.71 1.41 9.01
C ASN A 53 -18.18 1.40 9.17
N GLY A 54 -17.52 0.61 8.34
CA GLY A 54 -16.06 0.52 8.20
C GLY A 54 -15.52 1.28 6.99
N LYS A 55 -14.29 0.95 6.60
CA LYS A 55 -13.59 1.58 5.47
C LYS A 55 -14.25 1.23 4.14
N GLY A 56 -14.73 0.01 3.99
CA GLY A 56 -15.42 -0.48 2.79
C GLY A 56 -16.93 -0.20 2.77
N GLY A 57 -17.45 0.51 3.77
CA GLY A 57 -18.89 0.69 3.99
C GLY A 57 -19.41 -0.19 5.12
N GLU A 58 -20.68 -0.59 5.03
CA GLU A 58 -21.34 -1.36 6.09
C GLU A 58 -20.70 -2.74 6.32
N LEU A 59 -20.44 -3.04 7.58
CA LEU A 59 -19.91 -4.30 8.10
C LEU A 59 -20.88 -4.88 9.14
N THR A 60 -21.23 -6.16 8.97
CA THR A 60 -22.12 -6.90 9.87
C THR A 60 -21.41 -8.13 10.42
N VAL A 61 -21.48 -8.31 11.74
CA VAL A 61 -20.93 -9.46 12.45
C VAL A 61 -22.04 -10.27 13.10
N GLU A 62 -21.79 -11.57 13.29
CA GLU A 62 -22.58 -12.47 14.13
C GLU A 62 -21.71 -12.94 15.29
N VAL A 63 -22.11 -12.60 16.51
CA VAL A 63 -21.49 -13.08 17.75
C VAL A 63 -22.29 -14.28 18.24
N ILE A 64 -21.61 -15.40 18.40
CA ILE A 64 -22.21 -16.65 18.86
C ILE A 64 -21.83 -16.85 20.32
N THR A 65 -22.83 -16.96 21.18
CA THR A 65 -22.67 -17.03 22.64
C THR A 65 -23.07 -18.39 23.18
N GLU A 66 -22.32 -18.88 24.18
CA GLU A 66 -22.66 -20.04 24.99
C GLU A 66 -22.71 -19.61 26.46
N GLY A 67 -23.93 -19.40 26.99
CA GLY A 67 -24.11 -18.73 28.28
C GLY A 67 -23.53 -17.30 28.25
N ASP A 68 -22.69 -16.98 29.25
CA ASP A 68 -22.04 -15.66 29.38
C ASP A 68 -20.67 -15.57 28.66
N SER A 69 -20.44 -16.47 27.70
CA SER A 69 -19.18 -16.54 26.92
C SER A 69 -19.43 -16.34 25.42
N ILE A 70 -18.46 -15.75 24.73
CA ILE A 70 -18.43 -15.65 23.27
C ILE A 70 -17.68 -16.86 22.72
N ALA A 71 -18.36 -17.75 22.01
CA ALA A 71 -17.78 -18.95 21.42
C ALA A 71 -17.08 -18.66 20.09
N ARG A 72 -17.65 -17.79 19.25
CA ARG A 72 -17.10 -17.39 17.95
C ARG A 72 -17.70 -16.06 17.49
N ILE A 73 -17.01 -15.41 16.56
CA ILE A 73 -17.49 -14.22 15.86
C ILE A 73 -17.36 -14.50 14.36
N ASN A 74 -18.47 -14.39 13.62
CA ASN A 74 -18.49 -14.58 12.18
C ASN A 74 -18.68 -13.23 11.49
N LEU A 75 -17.97 -13.01 10.38
CA LEU A 75 -18.19 -11.85 9.52
C LEU A 75 -19.27 -12.21 8.50
N LEU A 76 -20.48 -11.64 8.63
CA LEU A 76 -21.62 -11.96 7.75
C LEU A 76 -21.62 -11.13 6.47
N LYS A 77 -21.24 -9.86 6.57
CA LYS A 77 -21.22 -8.91 5.46
C LYS A 77 -20.06 -7.95 5.66
N SER A 78 -19.21 -7.81 4.64
CA SER A 78 -18.08 -6.89 4.66
C SER A 78 -17.61 -6.57 3.25
N ARG A 79 -17.14 -5.34 3.06
CA ARG A 79 -16.38 -4.89 1.89
C ARG A 79 -15.00 -4.36 2.32
N GLU A 80 -14.55 -4.74 3.52
CA GLU A 80 -13.24 -4.35 4.03
C GLU A 80 -12.10 -4.89 3.16
N SER A 81 -11.02 -4.12 3.07
CA SER A 81 -9.88 -4.45 2.20
C SER A 81 -9.25 -5.80 2.58
N TYR A 82 -9.09 -6.69 1.60
CA TYR A 82 -8.46 -7.99 1.78
C TYR A 82 -7.02 -7.83 2.30
N GLY A 83 -6.65 -8.62 3.31
CA GLY A 83 -5.30 -8.60 3.91
C GLY A 83 -5.01 -7.42 4.85
N VAL A 84 -5.80 -6.35 4.82
CA VAL A 84 -5.67 -5.19 5.72
C VAL A 84 -6.82 -5.18 6.73
N GLY A 85 -8.03 -4.91 6.26
CA GLY A 85 -9.21 -4.82 7.11
C GLY A 85 -9.63 -6.20 7.62
N THR A 86 -9.60 -7.22 6.75
CA THR A 86 -9.91 -8.60 7.15
C THR A 86 -8.89 -9.14 8.15
N ALA A 87 -7.59 -8.88 7.95
CA ALA A 87 -6.55 -9.32 8.90
C ALA A 87 -6.69 -8.64 10.27
N GLY A 88 -7.04 -7.35 10.29
CA GLY A 88 -7.33 -6.64 11.55
C GLY A 88 -8.54 -7.24 12.28
N ILE A 89 -9.59 -7.61 11.55
CA ILE A 89 -10.77 -8.30 12.09
C ILE A 89 -10.40 -9.67 12.68
N ASP A 90 -9.58 -10.45 11.98
CA ASP A 90 -9.15 -11.77 12.45
C ASP A 90 -8.37 -11.66 13.77
N VAL A 91 -7.41 -10.73 13.85
CA VAL A 91 -6.63 -10.46 15.09
C VAL A 91 -7.56 -10.09 16.25
N LEU A 92 -8.53 -9.20 16.03
CA LEU A 92 -9.46 -8.78 17.08
C LEU A 92 -10.40 -9.92 17.49
N SER A 93 -10.88 -10.69 16.53
CA SER A 93 -11.76 -11.85 16.79
C SER A 93 -11.05 -12.85 17.71
N ASP A 94 -9.81 -13.20 17.39
CA ASP A 94 -9.00 -14.11 18.20
C ASP A 94 -8.76 -13.59 19.61
N LEU A 95 -8.41 -12.30 19.75
CA LEU A 95 -8.20 -11.70 21.07
C LEU A 95 -9.47 -11.70 21.91
N ILE A 96 -10.61 -11.33 21.32
CA ILE A 96 -11.90 -11.26 22.02
C ILE A 96 -12.35 -12.65 22.46
N VAL A 97 -12.30 -13.64 21.55
CA VAL A 97 -12.76 -15.01 21.83
C VAL A 97 -11.81 -15.70 22.82
N LYS A 98 -10.49 -15.63 22.63
CA LYS A 98 -9.54 -16.34 23.50
C LYS A 98 -9.55 -15.79 24.93
N ASN A 99 -9.69 -14.47 25.08
CA ASN A 99 -9.55 -13.79 26.37
C ASN A 99 -10.89 -13.35 26.97
N GLN A 100 -12.01 -13.60 26.26
CA GLN A 100 -13.37 -13.24 26.68
C GLN A 100 -13.45 -11.77 27.12
N THR A 101 -12.95 -10.85 26.30
CA THR A 101 -12.84 -9.42 26.64
C THR A 101 -13.09 -8.53 25.43
N LEU A 102 -13.71 -7.37 25.64
CA LEU A 102 -13.76 -6.29 24.64
C LEU A 102 -12.73 -5.19 24.94
N ASN A 103 -11.91 -5.38 25.98
CA ASN A 103 -10.78 -4.50 26.29
C ASN A 103 -9.57 -4.88 25.43
N VAL A 104 -9.63 -4.53 24.16
CA VAL A 104 -8.58 -4.76 23.16
C VAL A 104 -8.25 -3.43 22.47
N ASP A 105 -7.01 -3.27 22.03
CA ASP A 105 -6.62 -2.11 21.23
C ASP A 105 -7.00 -2.33 19.76
N MET A 106 -7.17 -1.23 19.02
CA MET A 106 -7.26 -1.28 17.56
C MET A 106 -5.95 -1.81 16.96
N VAL A 107 -6.04 -2.49 15.83
CA VAL A 107 -4.87 -3.02 15.13
C VAL A 107 -4.20 -1.90 14.33
N THR A 108 -2.91 -1.67 14.58
CA THR A 108 -2.12 -0.67 13.83
C THR A 108 -2.02 -1.09 12.36
N GLY A 109 -2.30 -0.16 11.44
CA GLY A 109 -2.45 -0.43 10.00
C GLY A 109 -3.88 -0.79 9.56
N ALA A 110 -4.78 -1.14 10.47
CA ALA A 110 -6.18 -1.48 10.19
C ALA A 110 -7.18 -0.75 11.11
N THR A 111 -6.88 0.50 11.47
CA THR A 111 -7.58 1.24 12.52
C THR A 111 -9.06 1.48 12.23
N VAL A 112 -9.41 1.90 11.00
CA VAL A 112 -10.81 2.18 10.62
C VAL A 112 -11.66 0.91 10.68
N SER A 113 -11.15 -0.18 10.11
CA SER A 113 -11.78 -1.51 10.15
C SER A 113 -11.92 -2.02 11.59
N SER A 114 -10.90 -1.81 12.43
CA SER A 114 -10.91 -2.19 13.85
C SER A 114 -12.02 -1.47 14.62
N MET A 115 -12.18 -0.16 14.42
CA MET A 115 -13.25 0.61 15.09
C MET A 115 -14.63 0.10 14.71
N ALA A 116 -14.87 -0.12 13.42
CA ALA A 116 -16.15 -0.62 12.93
C ALA A 116 -16.45 -2.01 13.48
N PHE A 117 -15.48 -2.92 13.42
CA PHE A 117 -15.63 -4.27 13.94
C PHE A 117 -15.94 -4.27 15.45
N LEU A 118 -15.19 -3.51 16.26
CA LEU A 118 -15.42 -3.44 17.72
C LEU A 118 -16.78 -2.82 18.06
N ALA A 119 -17.25 -1.86 17.26
CA ALA A 119 -18.60 -1.30 17.41
C ALA A 119 -19.68 -2.33 17.09
N ALA A 120 -19.55 -3.06 15.97
CA ALA A 120 -20.47 -4.11 15.56
C ALA A 120 -20.52 -5.26 16.58
N VAL A 121 -19.37 -5.70 17.10
CA VAL A 121 -19.30 -6.72 18.16
C VAL A 121 -19.93 -6.20 19.47
N SER A 122 -19.68 -4.94 19.85
CA SER A 122 -20.30 -4.35 21.04
C SER A 122 -21.83 -4.38 20.95
N ASP A 123 -22.37 -4.03 19.78
CA ASP A 123 -23.81 -4.04 19.51
C ASP A 123 -24.41 -5.45 19.63
N ALA A 124 -23.77 -6.45 19.00
CA ALA A 124 -24.16 -7.85 19.11
C ALA A 124 -24.10 -8.39 20.55
N VAL A 125 -23.06 -8.02 21.31
CA VAL A 125 -22.92 -8.39 22.73
C VAL A 125 -24.03 -7.75 23.57
N ASP A 126 -24.37 -6.48 23.35
CA ASP A 126 -25.48 -5.83 24.05
C ASP A 126 -26.83 -6.45 23.68
N ALA A 127 -27.01 -6.86 22.42
CA ALA A 127 -28.20 -7.57 21.95
C ALA A 127 -28.40 -8.94 22.63
N SER A 128 -27.30 -9.62 23.01
CA SER A 128 -27.36 -10.89 23.75
C SER A 128 -27.87 -10.80 25.19
N GLY A 129 -28.05 -9.57 25.71
CA GLY A 129 -28.38 -9.32 27.11
C GLY A 129 -27.15 -9.14 28.02
N MET A 130 -25.95 -9.48 27.53
CA MET A 130 -24.69 -9.06 28.14
C MET A 130 -24.50 -7.54 28.04
N LYS A 131 -23.45 -7.01 28.67
CA LYS A 131 -23.11 -5.58 28.65
C LYS A 131 -21.73 -5.34 28.10
N SER A 132 -21.64 -4.82 26.89
CA SER A 132 -20.39 -4.46 26.23
C SER A 132 -19.55 -3.50 27.09
N SER A 133 -20.21 -2.62 27.85
CA SER A 133 -19.58 -1.71 28.82
C SER A 133 -18.84 -2.42 29.95
N GLU A 134 -19.31 -3.58 30.40
CA GLU A 134 -18.64 -4.39 31.42
C GLU A 134 -17.52 -5.24 30.80
N TRP A 135 -17.73 -5.75 29.58
CA TRP A 135 -16.70 -6.46 28.83
C TRP A 135 -15.48 -5.58 28.50
N LYS A 136 -15.68 -4.28 28.27
CA LYS A 136 -14.61 -3.29 28.07
C LYS A 136 -13.79 -2.99 29.34
N LYS A 137 -14.26 -3.41 30.52
CA LYS A 137 -13.54 -3.26 31.81
C LYS A 137 -12.78 -4.52 32.22
N ARG A 138 -12.91 -5.62 31.48
CA ARG A 138 -12.17 -6.87 31.74
C ARG A 138 -10.67 -6.68 31.49
N GLU A 139 -9.89 -7.70 31.81
CA GLU A 139 -8.45 -7.69 31.57
C GLU A 139 -8.15 -7.37 30.10
N LYS A 140 -7.14 -6.53 29.89
CA LYS A 140 -6.76 -6.07 28.55
C LYS A 140 -6.06 -7.20 27.82
N ALA A 141 -6.55 -7.56 26.65
CA ALA A 141 -5.88 -8.51 25.77
C ALA A 141 -5.08 -7.77 24.69
N VAL A 142 -3.84 -8.23 24.48
CA VAL A 142 -2.91 -7.69 23.48
C VAL A 142 -2.28 -8.84 22.68
N PRO A 143 -1.99 -8.64 21.38
CA PRO A 143 -1.24 -9.62 20.59
C PRO A 143 0.08 -9.99 21.24
N GLN A 144 0.40 -11.28 21.28
CA GLN A 144 1.66 -11.80 21.81
C GLN A 144 2.63 -12.12 20.67
N ALA A 145 3.92 -12.24 20.99
CA ALA A 145 4.92 -12.73 20.05
C ALA A 145 4.64 -14.20 19.65
N PRO A 146 5.15 -14.65 18.49
CA PRO A 146 4.99 -16.04 18.06
C PRO A 146 5.55 -17.03 19.08
N GLU A 147 4.84 -18.14 19.28
CA GLU A 147 5.34 -19.24 20.11
C GLU A 147 6.66 -19.81 19.55
N GLY A 148 7.60 -20.06 20.47
CA GLY A 148 8.92 -20.60 20.14
C GLY A 148 9.84 -19.62 19.42
N LEU A 149 9.62 -18.31 19.56
CA LEU A 149 10.55 -17.28 19.08
C LEU A 149 11.92 -17.45 19.74
N THR A 150 12.97 -17.65 18.93
CA THR A 150 14.37 -17.57 19.34
C THR A 150 14.96 -16.24 18.92
N THR A 151 15.85 -15.68 19.73
CA THR A 151 16.58 -14.46 19.39
C THR A 151 17.99 -14.73 18.88
N ASP A 152 18.47 -15.97 18.90
CA ASP A 152 19.69 -16.41 18.21
C ASP A 152 19.28 -17.08 16.90
N VAL A 153 19.57 -16.42 15.77
CA VAL A 153 19.13 -16.79 14.43
C VAL A 153 20.24 -16.55 13.40
N ASP A 154 20.05 -17.08 12.20
CA ASP A 154 21.01 -16.86 11.11
C ASP A 154 20.81 -15.48 10.47
N VAL A 155 19.54 -15.11 10.21
CA VAL A 155 19.16 -13.87 9.50
C VAL A 155 17.98 -13.19 10.18
N VAL A 156 18.06 -11.88 10.36
CA VAL A 156 16.91 -11.03 10.74
C VAL A 156 16.54 -10.13 9.58
N VAL A 157 15.24 -10.08 9.24
CA VAL A 157 14.69 -9.23 8.19
C VAL A 157 13.73 -8.22 8.84
N VAL A 158 13.85 -6.93 8.50
CA VAL A 158 13.02 -5.86 9.05
C VAL A 158 12.09 -5.30 7.98
N GLY A 159 10.78 -5.40 8.22
CA GLY A 159 9.69 -4.96 7.35
C GLY A 159 9.05 -6.13 6.61
N ALA A 160 7.76 -6.40 6.84
CA ALA A 160 7.04 -7.49 6.18
C ALA A 160 6.32 -7.02 4.89
N GLY A 161 7.00 -6.20 4.08
CA GLY A 161 6.55 -5.86 2.72
C GLY A 161 7.01 -6.89 1.68
N GLY A 162 6.82 -6.60 0.38
CA GLY A 162 7.23 -7.50 -0.70
C GLY A 162 8.71 -7.88 -0.65
N ALA A 163 9.60 -6.91 -0.43
CA ALA A 163 11.04 -7.14 -0.33
C ALA A 163 11.41 -7.98 0.90
N GLY A 164 10.76 -7.73 2.04
CA GLY A 164 11.00 -8.49 3.25
C GLY A 164 10.56 -9.95 3.15
N TYR A 165 9.39 -10.21 2.58
CA TYR A 165 8.96 -11.59 2.32
C TYR A 165 9.87 -12.30 1.32
N ALA A 166 10.23 -11.62 0.23
CA ALA A 166 11.16 -12.17 -0.76
C ALA A 166 12.50 -12.56 -0.13
N ALA A 167 13.06 -11.69 0.71
CA ALA A 167 14.31 -11.93 1.42
C ALA A 167 14.19 -13.06 2.45
N ALA A 168 13.18 -12.99 3.31
CA ALA A 168 12.98 -13.95 4.40
C ALA A 168 12.70 -15.36 3.87
N LEU A 169 11.83 -15.49 2.86
CA LEU A 169 11.54 -16.77 2.22
C LEU A 169 12.77 -17.32 1.49
N THR A 170 13.51 -16.48 0.76
CA THR A 170 14.75 -16.93 0.08
C THR A 170 15.78 -17.46 1.07
N ALA A 171 16.02 -16.76 2.18
CA ALA A 171 16.94 -17.20 3.21
C ALA A 171 16.46 -18.48 3.92
N ALA A 172 15.16 -18.58 4.23
CA ALA A 172 14.59 -19.78 4.83
C ALA A 172 14.63 -20.99 3.88
N GLU A 173 14.41 -20.79 2.58
CA GLU A 173 14.54 -21.82 1.53
C GLU A 173 15.99 -22.29 1.36
N ALA A 174 16.97 -21.42 1.66
CA ALA A 174 18.39 -21.77 1.77
C ALA A 174 18.74 -22.50 3.09
N GLY A 175 17.75 -22.83 3.92
CA GLY A 175 17.91 -23.62 5.15
C GLY A 175 18.30 -22.82 6.39
N LYS A 176 18.20 -21.48 6.35
CA LYS A 176 18.52 -20.60 7.48
C LYS A 176 17.38 -20.46 8.47
N ASN A 177 17.69 -20.20 9.73
CA ASN A 177 16.73 -19.76 10.74
C ASN A 177 16.53 -18.26 10.61
N VAL A 178 15.30 -17.84 10.33
CA VAL A 178 14.97 -16.47 9.96
C VAL A 178 13.89 -15.91 10.86
N VAL A 179 14.06 -14.65 11.27
CA VAL A 179 13.01 -13.85 11.90
C VAL A 179 12.68 -12.67 10.99
N LEU A 180 11.40 -12.50 10.66
CA LEU A 180 10.87 -11.36 9.91
C LEU A 180 10.08 -10.46 10.85
N LEU A 181 10.50 -9.21 11.02
CA LEU A 181 9.90 -8.23 11.94
C LEU A 181 8.97 -7.27 11.21
N GLU A 182 7.81 -6.98 11.78
CA GLU A 182 6.86 -5.98 11.29
C GLU A 182 6.36 -5.12 12.45
N LYS A 183 6.51 -3.80 12.35
CA LYS A 183 6.17 -2.89 13.46
C LYS A 183 4.65 -2.69 13.62
N LEU A 184 3.89 -2.86 12.55
CA LEU A 184 2.43 -2.79 12.55
C LEU A 184 1.79 -4.12 12.98
N GLY A 185 0.50 -4.08 13.30
CA GLY A 185 -0.28 -5.25 13.70
C GLY A 185 -0.72 -6.12 12.52
N ILE A 186 -0.54 -5.62 11.31
CA ILE A 186 -0.72 -6.33 10.03
C ILE A 186 0.56 -6.26 9.22
N VAL A 187 0.69 -7.14 8.23
CA VAL A 187 1.85 -7.23 7.32
C VAL A 187 1.60 -6.47 6.02
N GLY A 188 2.64 -6.34 5.20
CA GLY A 188 2.52 -5.98 3.79
C GLY A 188 2.97 -4.59 3.39
N GLY A 189 3.03 -3.64 4.33
CA GLY A 189 3.48 -2.26 4.06
C GLY A 189 2.79 -1.64 2.84
N ASP A 190 3.52 -0.88 2.02
CA ASP A 190 2.99 -0.30 0.78
C ASP A 190 2.68 -1.33 -0.30
N THR A 191 3.33 -2.49 -0.26
CA THR A 191 3.08 -3.56 -1.23
C THR A 191 1.61 -4.01 -1.19
N ILE A 192 1.03 -4.14 0.01
CA ILE A 192 -0.37 -4.57 0.18
C ILE A 192 -1.39 -3.55 -0.31
N LEU A 193 -1.02 -2.26 -0.30
CA LEU A 193 -1.90 -1.14 -0.72
C LEU A 193 -1.85 -0.90 -2.24
N SER A 194 -0.79 -1.39 -2.89
CA SER A 194 -0.60 -1.25 -4.34
C SER A 194 -1.53 -2.14 -5.15
N GLY A 195 -1.67 -1.87 -6.46
CA GLY A 195 -2.31 -2.80 -7.41
C GLY A 195 -1.44 -4.02 -7.76
N GLY A 196 -0.21 -4.11 -7.22
CA GLY A 196 0.69 -5.26 -7.40
C GLY A 196 1.26 -5.45 -8.82
N ALA A 197 1.07 -4.50 -9.73
CA ALA A 197 1.54 -4.59 -11.11
C ALA A 197 3.07 -4.70 -11.19
N MET A 198 3.60 -5.66 -11.96
CA MET A 198 5.03 -5.98 -12.06
C MET A 198 5.54 -5.86 -13.50
N ALA A 199 6.59 -5.07 -13.73
CA ALA A 199 7.24 -4.97 -15.04
C ALA A 199 8.14 -6.17 -15.29
N VAL A 200 7.87 -6.94 -16.35
CA VAL A 200 8.66 -8.13 -16.72
C VAL A 200 8.91 -8.14 -18.24
N PRO A 201 10.13 -7.88 -18.70
CA PRO A 201 10.45 -7.97 -20.12
C PRO A 201 10.53 -9.42 -20.57
N ASN A 202 10.25 -9.68 -21.85
CA ASN A 202 10.29 -11.01 -22.46
C ASN A 202 9.41 -12.07 -21.78
N ASN A 203 8.32 -11.63 -21.14
CA ASN A 203 7.39 -12.53 -20.48
C ASN A 203 6.54 -13.33 -21.49
N TRP A 204 5.82 -14.35 -21.01
CA TRP A 204 5.09 -15.25 -21.90
C TRP A 204 3.88 -14.59 -22.60
N PHE A 205 3.32 -13.50 -22.06
CA PHE A 205 2.23 -12.78 -22.71
C PHE A 205 2.74 -12.00 -23.92
N GLN A 206 3.86 -11.30 -23.78
CA GLN A 206 4.55 -10.68 -24.92
C GLN A 206 4.89 -11.70 -26.01
N LYS A 207 5.41 -12.89 -25.62
CA LYS A 207 5.67 -13.98 -26.59
C LYS A 207 4.41 -14.50 -27.28
N ARG A 208 3.31 -14.66 -26.53
CA ARG A 208 2.00 -15.07 -27.07
C ARG A 208 1.47 -14.05 -28.08
N ASP A 209 1.65 -12.76 -27.77
CA ASP A 209 1.05 -11.65 -28.52
C ASP A 209 2.01 -11.08 -29.59
N GLY A 210 3.21 -11.64 -29.73
CA GLY A 210 4.20 -11.22 -30.73
C GLY A 210 4.84 -9.86 -30.45
N ILE A 211 4.88 -9.44 -29.18
CA ILE A 211 5.49 -8.17 -28.74
C ILE A 211 6.98 -8.37 -28.51
N GLU A 212 7.80 -7.56 -29.18
CA GLU A 212 9.27 -7.61 -29.06
C GLU A 212 9.80 -6.71 -27.94
N ASP A 213 10.33 -7.32 -26.89
CA ASP A 213 10.90 -6.63 -25.74
C ASP A 213 12.30 -7.17 -25.37
N SER A 214 12.97 -6.51 -24.42
CA SER A 214 14.28 -6.92 -23.93
C SER A 214 14.57 -6.34 -22.55
N VAL A 215 15.54 -6.95 -21.85
CA VAL A 215 16.07 -6.43 -20.58
C VAL A 215 16.67 -5.05 -20.82
N GLU A 216 17.38 -4.88 -21.93
CA GLU A 216 18.03 -3.64 -22.32
C GLU A 216 17.03 -2.51 -22.56
N LYS A 217 15.89 -2.79 -23.23
CA LYS A 217 14.81 -1.82 -23.40
C LYS A 217 14.19 -1.41 -22.05
N MET A 218 13.99 -2.36 -21.13
CA MET A 218 13.48 -2.02 -19.80
C MET A 218 14.47 -1.13 -19.03
N ALA A 219 15.76 -1.47 -19.10
CA ALA A 219 16.82 -0.71 -18.44
C ALA A 219 16.92 0.71 -19.03
N GLU A 220 16.86 0.84 -20.36
CA GLU A 220 16.81 2.14 -21.05
C GLU A 220 15.61 2.98 -20.60
N ASP A 221 14.40 2.39 -20.58
CA ASP A 221 13.19 3.06 -20.09
C ASP A 221 13.38 3.57 -18.64
N MET A 222 13.94 2.74 -17.76
CA MET A 222 14.18 3.11 -16.35
C MET A 222 15.24 4.21 -16.21
N ILE A 223 16.34 4.13 -16.95
CA ILE A 223 17.43 5.10 -16.91
C ILE A 223 16.95 6.46 -17.42
N VAL A 224 16.28 6.49 -18.58
CA VAL A 224 15.72 7.71 -19.16
C VAL A 224 14.60 8.25 -18.27
N GLY A 225 13.72 7.37 -17.78
CA GLY A 225 12.60 7.73 -16.91
C GLY A 225 13.03 8.33 -15.57
N GLY A 226 14.19 7.92 -15.06
CA GLY A 226 14.83 8.44 -13.85
C GLY A 226 15.85 9.56 -14.11
N ASP A 227 15.79 10.20 -15.29
CA ASP A 227 16.64 11.33 -15.71
C ASP A 227 18.16 11.04 -15.63
N HIS A 228 18.56 9.79 -15.90
CA HIS A 228 19.94 9.31 -15.87
C HIS A 228 20.64 9.46 -14.50
N VAL A 229 19.88 9.57 -13.41
CA VAL A 229 20.42 9.69 -12.04
C VAL A 229 20.65 8.33 -11.37
N GLY A 230 19.79 7.36 -11.64
CA GLY A 230 19.92 6.02 -11.07
C GLY A 230 21.17 5.29 -11.58
N ASP A 231 21.76 4.46 -10.73
CA ASP A 231 22.89 3.59 -11.03
C ASP A 231 22.49 2.53 -12.08
N PRO A 232 23.09 2.56 -13.28
CA PRO A 232 22.82 1.58 -14.32
C PRO A 232 23.06 0.12 -13.88
N ASP A 233 24.03 -0.14 -13.01
CA ASP A 233 24.33 -1.50 -12.56
C ASP A 233 23.20 -2.03 -11.66
N LEU A 234 22.66 -1.19 -10.77
CA LEU A 234 21.50 -1.56 -9.96
C LEU A 234 20.23 -1.70 -10.81
N VAL A 235 20.04 -0.86 -11.83
CA VAL A 235 18.94 -0.98 -12.80
C VAL A 235 19.04 -2.32 -13.55
N ASN A 236 20.23 -2.70 -13.99
CA ASN A 236 20.46 -3.96 -14.70
C ASN A 236 20.10 -5.17 -13.82
N VAL A 237 20.46 -5.16 -12.53
CA VAL A 237 20.04 -6.22 -11.59
C VAL A 237 18.52 -6.38 -11.57
N ILE A 238 17.76 -5.28 -11.51
CA ILE A 238 16.29 -5.31 -11.53
C ILE A 238 15.77 -5.94 -12.82
N CYS A 239 16.28 -5.46 -13.97
CA CYS A 239 15.77 -5.85 -15.27
C CYS A 239 16.11 -7.31 -15.61
N GLU A 240 17.33 -7.76 -15.30
CA GLU A 240 17.77 -9.15 -15.47
C GLU A 240 17.02 -10.11 -14.54
N GLY A 241 16.79 -9.69 -13.28
CA GLY A 241 16.11 -10.49 -12.28
C GLY A 241 14.58 -10.61 -12.47
N ALA A 242 13.98 -9.73 -13.26
CA ALA A 242 12.53 -9.58 -13.37
C ALA A 242 11.80 -10.88 -13.71
N TYR A 243 12.27 -11.61 -14.72
CA TYR A 243 11.64 -12.87 -15.15
C TYR A 243 11.77 -13.96 -14.08
N GLY A 244 12.94 -14.09 -13.45
CA GLY A 244 13.15 -15.06 -12.38
C GLY A 244 12.33 -14.76 -11.13
N ALA A 245 12.15 -13.48 -10.80
CA ALA A 245 11.26 -13.04 -9.72
C ALA A 245 9.79 -13.36 -10.01
N MET A 246 9.34 -13.13 -11.25
CA MET A 246 7.99 -13.52 -11.70
C MET A 246 7.77 -15.03 -11.56
N GLU A 247 8.71 -15.86 -12.03
CA GLU A 247 8.59 -17.33 -11.89
C GLU A 247 8.52 -17.77 -10.42
N TRP A 248 9.35 -17.18 -9.56
CA TRP A 248 9.30 -17.48 -8.14
C TRP A 248 7.97 -17.08 -7.50
N LEU A 249 7.40 -15.93 -7.85
CA LEU A 249 6.07 -15.54 -7.37
C LEU A 249 4.99 -16.55 -7.79
N ILE A 250 5.08 -17.14 -8.98
CA ILE A 250 4.13 -18.16 -9.42
C ILE A 250 4.33 -19.47 -8.67
N PHE A 251 5.54 -20.05 -8.77
CA PHE A 251 5.79 -21.43 -8.36
C PHE A 251 6.03 -21.55 -6.86
N ASN A 252 6.65 -20.55 -6.23
CA ASN A 252 6.87 -20.51 -4.80
C ASN A 252 5.78 -19.66 -4.11
N GLY A 253 5.42 -18.52 -4.68
CA GLY A 253 4.45 -17.60 -4.06
C GLY A 253 2.98 -17.94 -4.29
N GLY A 254 2.64 -18.78 -5.27
CA GLY A 254 1.24 -19.08 -5.63
C GLY A 254 0.50 -17.88 -6.25
N VAL A 255 1.22 -16.89 -6.75
CA VAL A 255 0.65 -15.69 -7.39
C VAL A 255 0.14 -16.06 -8.78
N ALA A 256 -1.07 -15.62 -9.07
CA ALA A 256 -1.70 -15.75 -10.37
C ALA A 256 -1.78 -14.36 -11.02
N TRP A 257 -1.65 -14.33 -12.35
CA TRP A 257 -1.67 -13.11 -13.15
C TRP A 257 -2.91 -13.10 -14.05
N GLN A 258 -3.44 -11.91 -14.31
CA GLN A 258 -4.47 -11.69 -15.31
C GLN A 258 -3.98 -12.13 -16.70
N PRO A 259 -4.88 -12.55 -17.62
CA PRO A 259 -4.49 -13.05 -18.94
C PRO A 259 -4.06 -11.95 -19.92
N TYR A 260 -3.77 -10.75 -19.43
CA TYR A 260 -3.42 -9.55 -20.19
C TYR A 260 -2.37 -8.71 -19.45
N GLU A 261 -1.74 -7.79 -20.17
CA GLU A 261 -0.77 -6.83 -19.65
C GLU A 261 -1.33 -5.41 -19.72
N ARG A 262 -0.70 -4.49 -18.98
CA ARG A 262 -1.05 -3.06 -19.01
C ARG A 262 0.15 -2.20 -19.40
N PHE A 263 -0.11 -1.18 -20.20
CA PHE A 263 0.88 -0.16 -20.52
C PHE A 263 0.86 0.93 -19.43
N PHE A 264 2.02 1.22 -18.85
CA PHE A 264 2.18 2.31 -17.87
C PHE A 264 3.04 3.42 -18.48
N GLY A 265 2.74 4.67 -18.12
CA GLY A 265 3.50 5.83 -18.59
C GLY A 265 5.00 5.69 -18.32
N GLY A 266 5.79 6.12 -19.31
CA GLY A 266 7.26 6.09 -19.31
C GLY A 266 7.89 4.79 -19.83
N HIS A 267 7.13 3.69 -19.97
CA HIS A 267 7.61 2.50 -20.68
C HIS A 267 7.56 2.74 -22.20
N SER A 268 8.46 2.12 -22.96
CA SER A 268 8.43 2.06 -24.43
C SER A 268 7.69 0.83 -24.96
N VAL A 269 7.50 -0.20 -24.12
CA VAL A 269 6.84 -1.46 -24.45
C VAL A 269 5.86 -1.86 -23.34
N ILE A 270 4.70 -2.41 -23.72
CA ILE A 270 3.76 -3.01 -22.77
C ILE A 270 4.40 -4.26 -22.13
N ARG A 271 4.58 -4.25 -20.80
CA ARG A 271 5.31 -5.31 -20.08
C ARG A 271 4.83 -5.54 -18.64
N SER A 272 3.74 -4.90 -18.23
CA SER A 272 3.31 -4.90 -16.84
C SER A 272 2.24 -5.96 -16.60
N LEU A 273 2.63 -7.00 -15.87
CA LEU A 273 1.73 -8.05 -15.41
C LEU A 273 0.83 -7.51 -14.30
N ILE A 274 -0.44 -7.86 -14.34
CA ILE A 274 -1.43 -7.48 -13.32
C ILE A 274 -1.78 -8.74 -12.51
N PRO A 275 -1.64 -8.76 -11.18
CA PRO A 275 -2.03 -9.92 -10.39
C PRO A 275 -3.55 -10.11 -10.44
N GLU A 276 -4.02 -11.34 -10.23
CA GLU A 276 -5.45 -11.61 -10.03
C GLU A 276 -6.00 -10.72 -8.90
N GLY A 277 -7.16 -10.10 -9.13
CA GLY A 277 -7.74 -9.10 -8.23
C GLY A 277 -7.17 -7.68 -8.36
N ASN A 278 -6.11 -7.48 -9.16
CA ASN A 278 -5.43 -6.19 -9.34
C ASN A 278 -5.02 -5.55 -7.99
N GLU A 279 -4.54 -6.39 -7.07
CA GLU A 279 -4.24 -6.02 -5.70
C GLU A 279 -2.95 -6.69 -5.20
N GLY A 280 -2.08 -5.91 -4.54
CA GLY A 280 -0.87 -6.42 -3.92
C GLY A 280 -1.13 -7.24 -2.66
N SER A 281 -2.30 -7.09 -2.03
CA SER A 281 -2.83 -7.99 -0.99
C SER A 281 -2.87 -9.45 -1.45
N GLY A 282 -3.27 -9.70 -2.70
CA GLY A 282 -3.27 -11.03 -3.31
C GLY A 282 -1.87 -11.67 -3.37
N ILE A 283 -0.80 -10.87 -3.41
CA ILE A 283 0.58 -11.34 -3.34
C ILE A 283 1.00 -11.55 -1.88
N ILE A 284 0.89 -10.51 -1.06
CA ILE A 284 1.36 -10.52 0.33
C ILE A 284 0.67 -11.62 1.16
N CYS A 285 -0.65 -11.74 1.10
CA CYS A 285 -1.38 -12.74 1.88
C CYS A 285 -0.94 -14.18 1.56
N LYS A 286 -0.57 -14.46 0.31
CA LYS A 286 -0.07 -15.78 -0.10
C LYS A 286 1.34 -16.04 0.42
N LEU A 287 2.22 -15.03 0.36
CA LEU A 287 3.57 -15.12 0.90
C LEU A 287 3.57 -15.25 2.43
N ASP A 288 2.68 -14.52 3.11
CA ASP A 288 2.49 -14.60 4.56
C ASP A 288 2.03 -16.00 4.99
N LYS A 289 0.99 -16.53 4.33
CA LYS A 289 0.53 -17.90 4.56
C LYS A 289 1.61 -18.95 4.31
N ARG A 290 2.46 -18.75 3.29
CA ARG A 290 3.62 -19.63 3.04
C ARG A 290 4.62 -19.55 4.18
N ALA A 291 4.96 -18.34 4.64
CA ALA A 291 5.90 -18.12 5.72
C ALA A 291 5.44 -18.80 7.03
N GLU A 292 4.15 -18.73 7.36
CA GLU A 292 3.55 -19.42 8.51
C GLU A 292 3.70 -20.95 8.44
N GLY A 293 3.81 -21.52 7.24
CA GLY A 293 4.02 -22.95 7.03
C GLY A 293 5.47 -23.42 7.24
N LEU A 294 6.44 -22.51 7.37
CA LEU A 294 7.86 -22.84 7.51
C LEU A 294 8.30 -22.86 8.98
N LYS A 295 8.94 -23.95 9.40
CA LYS A 295 9.40 -24.10 10.80
C LYS A 295 10.58 -23.19 11.15
N ASN A 296 11.40 -22.86 10.17
CA ASN A 296 12.61 -22.06 10.29
C ASN A 296 12.40 -20.58 9.94
N LEU A 297 11.15 -20.12 9.79
CA LEU A 297 10.81 -18.70 9.59
C LEU A 297 9.74 -18.30 10.61
N LYS A 298 9.98 -17.20 11.34
CA LYS A 298 9.02 -16.61 12.29
C LYS A 298 8.69 -15.19 11.89
N VAL A 299 7.42 -14.90 11.63
CA VAL A 299 6.91 -13.55 11.35
C VAL A 299 6.42 -12.92 12.65
N CYS A 300 7.02 -11.80 13.05
CA CYS A 300 6.77 -11.10 14.30
C CYS A 300 6.10 -9.75 14.03
N ARG A 301 4.75 -9.75 14.02
CA ARG A 301 3.93 -8.52 13.96
C ARG A 301 4.07 -7.73 15.27
N ASN A 302 3.70 -6.45 15.25
CA ASN A 302 3.86 -5.52 16.37
C ASN A 302 5.29 -5.48 16.93
N THR A 303 6.33 -5.68 16.12
CA THR A 303 7.73 -5.72 16.57
C THR A 303 8.56 -4.70 15.80
N LYS A 304 8.90 -3.59 16.46
CA LYS A 304 9.67 -2.50 15.88
C LYS A 304 11.16 -2.75 16.11
N ALA A 305 11.99 -2.68 15.06
CA ALA A 305 13.44 -2.59 15.21
C ALA A 305 13.86 -1.19 15.71
N ASP A 306 14.69 -1.15 16.74
CA ASP A 306 15.07 0.08 17.45
C ASP A 306 16.54 0.47 17.23
N GLU A 307 17.44 -0.51 17.13
CA GLU A 307 18.89 -0.28 17.09
C GLU A 307 19.61 -1.45 16.40
N LEU A 308 20.54 -1.16 15.48
CA LEU A 308 21.48 -2.15 14.93
C LEU A 308 22.64 -2.35 15.90
N VAL A 309 23.07 -3.61 16.09
CA VAL A 309 24.18 -3.95 16.99
C VAL A 309 25.43 -4.26 16.17
N GLN A 310 26.50 -3.50 16.40
CA GLN A 310 27.81 -3.73 15.79
C GLN A 310 28.78 -4.41 16.78
N ASP A 311 29.63 -5.29 16.26
CA ASP A 311 30.79 -5.80 17.01
C ASP A 311 32.00 -4.84 16.94
N ALA A 312 33.11 -5.23 17.55
CA ALA A 312 34.32 -4.41 17.59
C ALA A 312 35.00 -4.20 16.22
N SER A 313 34.64 -4.99 15.20
CA SER A 313 35.12 -4.84 13.83
C SER A 313 34.25 -3.90 12.99
N GLY A 314 33.09 -3.49 13.52
CA GLY A 314 32.07 -2.71 12.79
C GLY A 314 31.04 -3.56 12.06
N ALA A 315 31.12 -4.89 12.15
CA ALA A 315 30.13 -5.79 11.54
C ALA A 315 28.81 -5.74 12.30
N VAL A 316 27.69 -5.68 11.58
CA VAL A 316 26.34 -5.81 12.15
C VAL A 316 26.10 -7.27 12.51
N VAL A 317 25.88 -7.54 13.80
CA VAL A 317 25.73 -8.89 14.37
C VAL A 317 24.36 -9.12 14.99
N GLY A 318 23.39 -8.26 14.65
CA GLY A 318 22.04 -8.33 15.18
C GLY A 318 21.36 -6.97 15.32
N LEU A 319 20.23 -6.96 16.03
CA LEU A 319 19.48 -5.74 16.33
C LEU A 319 18.68 -5.88 17.63
N LYS A 320 18.31 -4.74 18.20
CA LYS A 320 17.32 -4.66 19.28
C LYS A 320 15.96 -4.30 18.73
N ALA A 321 14.92 -4.87 19.31
CA ALA A 321 13.55 -4.61 18.91
C ALA A 321 12.61 -4.52 20.12
N THR A 322 11.48 -3.85 19.93
CA THR A 322 10.42 -3.73 20.94
C THR A 322 9.09 -4.18 20.37
N ASN A 323 8.39 -5.04 21.09
CA ASN A 323 7.00 -5.34 20.82
C ASN A 323 6.14 -4.12 21.16
N THR A 324 5.52 -3.50 20.15
CA THR A 324 4.74 -2.28 20.29
C THR A 324 3.41 -2.48 21.02
N ALA A 325 2.91 -3.72 21.10
CA ALA A 325 1.69 -4.08 21.82
C ALA A 325 1.94 -4.42 23.29
N THR A 326 3.00 -5.18 23.61
CA THR A 326 3.30 -5.63 24.98
C THR A 326 4.34 -4.76 25.70
N GLY A 327 5.19 -4.06 24.95
CA GLY A 327 6.36 -3.34 25.46
C GLY A 327 7.56 -4.23 25.80
N GLU A 328 7.50 -5.52 25.48
CA GLU A 328 8.62 -6.47 25.62
C GLU A 328 9.76 -6.10 24.67
N THR A 329 11.01 -6.26 25.11
CA THR A 329 12.20 -5.96 24.33
C THR A 329 12.96 -7.25 23.97
N TYR A 330 13.50 -7.32 22.76
CA TYR A 330 14.27 -8.43 22.25
C TYR A 330 15.66 -7.97 21.80
N ASP A 331 16.67 -8.78 22.12
CA ASP A 331 18.03 -8.65 21.59
C ASP A 331 18.27 -9.80 20.60
N PHE A 332 18.07 -9.54 19.31
CA PHE A 332 18.33 -10.51 18.25
C PHE A 332 19.81 -10.53 17.91
N LYS A 333 20.41 -11.72 17.93
CA LYS A 333 21.75 -12.02 17.41
C LYS A 333 21.60 -12.70 16.06
N ALA A 334 22.30 -12.19 15.06
CA ALA A 334 22.24 -12.69 13.71
C ALA A 334 23.56 -12.49 12.98
N LYS A 335 23.85 -13.33 11.99
CA LYS A 335 25.02 -13.16 11.13
C LYS A 335 24.77 -12.15 10.01
N ALA A 336 23.50 -11.94 9.66
CA ALA A 336 23.08 -10.95 8.68
C ALA A 336 21.77 -10.27 9.11
N VAL A 337 21.67 -8.97 8.83
CA VAL A 337 20.46 -8.16 8.99
C VAL A 337 20.08 -7.56 7.64
N ILE A 338 18.82 -7.73 7.24
CA ILE A 338 18.26 -7.17 6.00
C ILE A 338 17.23 -6.11 6.35
N LEU A 339 17.44 -4.88 5.89
CA LEU A 339 16.50 -3.76 6.03
C LEU A 339 15.62 -3.67 4.79
N ALA A 340 14.32 -3.95 4.96
CA ALA A 340 13.32 -3.96 3.90
C ALA A 340 12.02 -3.23 4.36
N ALA A 341 12.19 -2.15 5.12
CA ALA A 341 11.11 -1.47 5.85
C ALA A 341 10.38 -0.37 5.04
N GLY A 342 10.63 -0.29 3.73
CA GLY A 342 9.99 0.70 2.85
C GLY A 342 10.59 2.10 2.94
N GLY A 343 9.88 3.07 2.38
CA GLY A 343 10.30 4.46 2.30
C GLY A 343 9.97 5.32 3.52
N PHE A 344 9.84 6.62 3.27
CA PHE A 344 9.52 7.63 4.30
C PHE A 344 8.40 8.61 3.89
N GLY A 345 7.57 8.27 2.90
CA GLY A 345 6.57 9.19 2.35
C GLY A 345 5.42 9.54 3.32
N SER A 346 5.26 8.81 4.42
CA SER A 346 4.33 9.18 5.51
C SER A 346 4.96 10.05 6.61
N ASN A 347 6.26 10.35 6.55
CA ASN A 347 6.96 11.18 7.52
C ASN A 347 7.19 12.60 7.00
N VAL A 348 6.22 13.50 7.24
CA VAL A 348 6.27 14.90 6.80
C VAL A 348 7.57 15.61 7.17
N GLU A 349 8.07 15.41 8.40
CA GLU A 349 9.32 16.05 8.86
C GLU A 349 10.51 15.58 8.01
N MET A 350 10.61 14.28 7.75
CA MET A 350 11.68 13.72 6.93
C MET A 350 11.54 14.09 5.47
N ARG A 351 10.31 14.13 4.93
CA ARG A 351 10.03 14.65 3.59
C ARG A 351 10.56 16.07 3.43
N MET A 352 10.16 16.99 4.32
CA MET A 352 10.56 18.39 4.28
C MET A 352 12.06 18.60 4.53
N ARG A 353 12.71 17.73 5.31
CA ARG A 353 14.17 17.76 5.50
C ARG A 353 14.91 17.57 4.18
N TYR A 354 14.43 16.71 3.29
CA TYR A 354 15.10 16.40 2.02
C TYR A 354 14.51 17.12 0.81
N ASN A 355 13.22 17.44 0.84
CA ASN A 355 12.52 18.19 -0.19
C ASN A 355 11.43 19.08 0.46
N PRO A 356 11.70 20.38 0.68
CA PRO A 356 10.77 21.31 1.31
C PRO A 356 9.43 21.50 0.59
N GLU A 357 9.32 21.11 -0.70
CA GLU A 357 8.05 21.16 -1.44
C GLU A 357 7.08 20.03 -1.04
N MET A 358 7.56 19.02 -0.32
CA MET A 358 6.77 17.87 0.13
C MET A 358 6.21 18.08 1.56
N ASP A 359 5.54 19.22 1.73
CA ASP A 359 4.97 19.68 3.01
C ASP A 359 3.72 18.90 3.44
N GLU A 360 3.12 19.27 4.56
CA GLU A 360 1.93 18.64 5.13
C GLU A 360 0.66 18.76 4.28
N LYS A 361 0.62 19.67 3.30
CA LYS A 361 -0.55 19.85 2.42
C LYS A 361 -0.63 18.76 1.36
N ILE A 362 0.51 18.14 1.05
CA ILE A 362 0.57 16.97 0.19
C ILE A 362 0.37 15.72 1.06
N LEU A 363 -0.79 15.09 0.86
CA LEU A 363 -1.15 13.83 1.52
C LEU A 363 -0.25 12.68 1.01
N SER A 364 -0.41 11.48 1.56
CA SER A 364 0.39 10.31 1.19
C SER A 364 -0.51 9.14 0.80
N THR A 365 -0.09 8.41 -0.22
CA THR A 365 -0.67 7.10 -0.55
C THR A 365 -0.11 5.99 0.33
N ASP A 366 0.99 6.27 1.03
CA ASP A 366 1.79 5.27 1.69
C ASP A 366 1.13 4.80 2.98
N SER A 367 1.51 3.61 3.40
CA SER A 367 1.26 3.06 4.71
C SER A 367 1.70 4.07 5.76
N VAL A 368 0.92 4.17 6.82
CA VAL A 368 1.29 4.92 8.03
C VAL A 368 2.60 4.42 8.65
N GLY A 369 3.05 3.22 8.28
CA GLY A 369 4.35 2.66 8.66
C GLY A 369 5.55 3.18 7.87
N ALA A 370 5.38 3.84 6.73
CA ALA A 370 6.46 4.33 5.87
C ALA A 370 7.08 5.63 6.44
N THR A 371 7.79 5.52 7.57
CA THR A 371 8.29 6.67 8.34
C THR A 371 9.80 6.79 8.38
N GLY A 372 10.54 5.96 7.63
CA GLY A 372 11.98 6.04 7.51
C GLY A 372 12.78 5.57 8.74
N ASP A 373 12.19 4.80 9.67
CA ASP A 373 12.87 4.36 10.91
C ASP A 373 14.21 3.66 10.62
N CYS A 374 14.25 2.78 9.61
CA CYS A 374 15.46 2.04 9.26
C CYS A 374 16.53 2.92 8.57
N HIS A 375 16.13 4.01 7.90
CA HIS A 375 17.08 4.99 7.36
C HIS A 375 17.83 5.67 8.51
N VAL A 376 17.08 6.16 9.51
CA VAL A 376 17.65 6.80 10.71
C VAL A 376 18.48 5.81 11.52
N MET A 377 18.04 4.56 11.63
CA MET A 377 18.76 3.51 12.35
C MET A 377 20.11 3.19 11.70
N ALA A 378 20.14 3.06 10.37
CA ALA A 378 21.37 2.75 9.62
C ALA A 378 22.32 3.96 9.49
N GLU A 379 21.80 5.18 9.30
CA GLU A 379 22.60 6.41 9.26
C GLU A 379 23.46 6.57 10.53
N LYS A 380 22.91 6.19 11.70
CA LYS A 380 23.63 6.25 12.99
C LYS A 380 24.89 5.39 13.06
N ILE A 381 24.99 4.35 12.25
CA ILE A 381 26.16 3.46 12.20
C ILE A 381 27.04 3.71 10.96
N GLY A 382 26.82 4.83 10.27
CA GLY A 382 27.64 5.26 9.14
C GLY A 382 27.12 4.85 7.76
N ALA A 383 25.93 4.27 7.65
CA ALA A 383 25.34 3.95 6.34
C ALA A 383 25.08 5.23 5.53
N ASN A 384 25.38 5.18 4.24
CA ASN A 384 25.19 6.28 3.32
C ASN A 384 23.73 6.36 2.86
N LEU A 385 23.12 7.53 3.01
CA LEU A 385 21.82 7.87 2.45
C LEU A 385 22.01 8.65 1.16
N ILE A 386 21.39 8.19 0.08
CA ILE A 386 21.55 8.75 -1.26
C ILE A 386 20.19 9.05 -1.87
N ASP A 387 20.12 10.08 -2.71
CA ASP A 387 18.94 10.44 -3.52
C ASP A 387 17.67 10.80 -2.73
N MET A 388 17.82 11.11 -1.43
CA MET A 388 16.71 11.33 -0.49
C MET A 388 15.79 12.50 -0.88
N GLN A 389 16.26 13.45 -1.69
CA GLN A 389 15.48 14.59 -2.20
C GLN A 389 14.43 14.19 -3.25
N TYR A 390 14.61 13.02 -3.88
CA TYR A 390 13.72 12.55 -4.93
C TYR A 390 12.53 11.81 -4.32
N ILE A 391 11.42 12.54 -4.20
CA ILE A 391 10.15 12.06 -3.66
C ILE A 391 9.09 12.19 -4.76
N GLN A 392 8.57 11.05 -5.22
CA GLN A 392 7.55 11.00 -6.26
C GLN A 392 6.16 11.22 -5.67
N THR A 393 5.33 11.93 -6.43
CA THR A 393 3.88 11.97 -6.20
C THR A 393 3.15 11.13 -7.23
N TYR A 394 2.06 10.50 -6.83
CA TYR A 394 1.12 9.88 -7.75
C TYR A 394 0.01 10.89 -8.10
N PRO A 395 -0.33 11.07 -9.38
CA PRO A 395 -1.20 12.18 -9.78
C PRO A 395 -2.67 11.97 -9.40
N THR A 396 -3.18 10.74 -9.43
CA THR A 396 -4.62 10.46 -9.34
C THR A 396 -4.99 9.89 -7.97
N CYS A 397 -5.03 10.78 -6.97
CA CYS A 397 -5.40 10.44 -5.59
C CYS A 397 -6.62 11.21 -5.09
N ASP A 398 -7.28 10.67 -4.08
CA ASP A 398 -8.46 11.23 -3.42
C ASP A 398 -8.10 12.59 -2.78
N THR A 399 -8.90 13.62 -3.07
CA THR A 399 -8.56 14.99 -2.65
C THR A 399 -8.65 15.21 -1.14
N GLN A 400 -9.35 14.33 -0.43
CA GLN A 400 -9.62 14.44 1.00
C GLN A 400 -8.73 13.51 1.83
N THR A 401 -8.38 12.33 1.30
CA THR A 401 -7.66 11.28 2.04
C THR A 401 -6.25 11.00 1.50
N GLY A 402 -5.95 11.37 0.26
CA GLY A 402 -4.67 11.09 -0.39
C GLY A 402 -4.50 9.66 -0.89
N ALA A 403 -5.50 8.79 -0.67
CA ALA A 403 -5.49 7.42 -1.15
C ALA A 403 -5.48 7.36 -2.69
N LEU A 404 -4.86 6.32 -3.26
CA LEU A 404 -4.95 6.03 -4.68
C LEU A 404 -6.41 5.85 -5.11
N LEU A 405 -6.77 6.45 -6.24
CA LEU A 405 -8.10 6.27 -6.84
C LEU A 405 -8.04 5.24 -7.96
N TYR A 406 -8.64 4.06 -7.77
CA TYR A 406 -8.71 3.04 -8.81
C TYR A 406 -9.83 3.37 -9.82
N VAL A 407 -10.86 4.11 -9.43
CA VAL A 407 -11.80 4.72 -10.38
C VAL A 407 -11.06 5.65 -11.36
N GLY A 408 -9.97 6.28 -10.92
CA GLY A 408 -9.09 7.08 -11.77
C GLY A 408 -8.35 6.28 -12.86
N ASN A 409 -8.37 4.93 -12.81
CA ASN A 409 -7.81 4.09 -13.87
C ASN A 409 -8.57 4.22 -15.19
N MET A 410 -9.76 4.83 -15.21
CA MET A 410 -10.43 5.24 -16.47
C MET A 410 -9.48 6.00 -17.41
N ARG A 411 -8.56 6.78 -16.85
CA ARG A 411 -7.46 7.43 -17.57
C ARG A 411 -6.53 6.43 -18.27
N LEU A 412 -6.09 5.40 -17.53
CA LEU A 412 -5.16 4.36 -18.01
C LEU A 412 -5.83 3.35 -18.96
N GLU A 413 -7.15 3.21 -18.88
CA GLU A 413 -7.96 2.44 -19.84
C GLU A 413 -8.26 3.25 -21.12
N ASN A 414 -7.76 4.49 -21.21
CA ASN A 414 -8.00 5.42 -22.32
C ASN A 414 -9.49 5.74 -22.50
N ARG A 415 -10.25 5.77 -21.40
CA ARG A 415 -11.70 6.02 -21.35
C ARG A 415 -12.07 7.31 -20.60
N ALA A 416 -11.08 8.14 -20.24
CA ALA A 416 -11.28 9.45 -19.64
C ALA A 416 -10.24 10.45 -20.17
N ILE A 417 -10.62 11.73 -20.20
CA ILE A 417 -9.70 12.86 -20.42
C ILE A 417 -9.58 13.70 -19.14
N CYS A 418 -8.42 14.34 -18.97
CA CYS A 418 -8.13 15.20 -17.81
C CYS A 418 -8.47 16.65 -18.13
N ILE A 419 -9.33 17.26 -17.33
CA ILE A 419 -9.81 18.64 -17.47
C ILE A 419 -9.56 19.46 -16.20
N ASN A 420 -9.49 20.77 -16.35
CA ASN A 420 -9.38 21.72 -15.25
C ASN A 420 -10.76 22.30 -14.86
N LYS A 421 -10.76 23.25 -13.92
CA LYS A 421 -11.97 23.91 -13.42
C LYS A 421 -12.65 24.76 -14.51
N GLU A 422 -11.87 25.29 -15.44
CA GLU A 422 -12.31 26.10 -16.56
C GLU A 422 -12.91 25.27 -17.71
N GLY A 423 -12.89 23.93 -17.61
CA GLY A 423 -13.45 23.03 -18.61
C GLY A 423 -12.49 22.66 -19.75
N ASP A 424 -11.21 23.03 -19.65
CA ASP A 424 -10.18 22.77 -20.65
C ASP A 424 -9.31 21.55 -20.29
N ARG A 425 -8.80 20.85 -21.31
CA ARG A 425 -7.69 19.90 -21.12
C ARG A 425 -6.39 20.65 -20.83
N PHE A 426 -5.55 20.08 -19.96
CA PHE A 426 -4.32 20.75 -19.51
C PHE A 426 -3.05 19.88 -19.56
N VAL A 427 -3.18 18.57 -19.85
CA VAL A 427 -2.04 17.63 -19.90
C VAL A 427 -2.37 16.43 -20.80
N GLU A 428 -1.35 15.80 -21.37
CA GLU A 428 -1.48 14.48 -22.02
C GLU A 428 -1.61 13.39 -20.95
N GLU A 429 -2.67 12.58 -21.04
CA GLU A 429 -3.07 11.75 -19.91
C GLU A 429 -2.20 10.49 -19.71
N MET A 430 -1.21 10.24 -20.59
CA MET A 430 -0.23 9.15 -20.46
C MET A 430 1.18 9.63 -20.11
N GLU A 431 1.34 10.93 -19.79
CA GLU A 431 2.60 11.52 -19.38
C GLU A 431 3.22 10.89 -18.13
N ARG A 432 4.49 11.24 -17.90
CA ARG A 432 5.16 10.88 -16.64
C ARG A 432 4.37 11.43 -15.45
N ARG A 433 4.46 10.72 -14.33
CA ARG A 433 3.71 11.06 -13.11
C ARG A 433 4.03 12.46 -12.60
N ASP A 434 5.30 12.86 -12.65
CA ASP A 434 5.74 14.19 -12.22
C ASP A 434 5.19 15.29 -13.13
N VAL A 435 5.18 15.10 -14.44
CA VAL A 435 4.58 16.03 -15.41
C VAL A 435 3.11 16.24 -15.09
N ILE A 436 2.35 15.16 -14.92
CA ILE A 436 0.92 15.25 -14.60
C ILE A 436 0.70 15.87 -13.22
N SER A 437 1.45 15.44 -12.21
CA SER A 437 1.33 15.98 -10.85
C SER A 437 1.63 17.48 -10.78
N ASN A 438 2.68 17.93 -11.48
CA ASN A 438 3.02 19.35 -11.52
C ASN A 438 1.98 20.15 -12.32
N ALA A 439 1.49 19.61 -13.43
CA ALA A 439 0.41 20.23 -14.18
C ALA A 439 -0.86 20.41 -13.32
N ILE A 440 -1.22 19.43 -12.46
CA ILE A 440 -2.36 19.55 -11.53
C ILE A 440 -2.10 20.65 -10.47
N LYS A 441 -0.88 20.73 -9.93
CA LYS A 441 -0.53 21.74 -8.92
C LYS A 441 -0.66 23.17 -9.46
N GLU A 442 -0.50 23.36 -10.77
CA GLU A 442 -0.62 24.65 -11.44
C GLU A 442 -2.07 25.08 -11.73
N GLN A 443 -3.06 24.20 -11.52
CA GLN A 443 -4.48 24.52 -11.75
C GLN A 443 -5.06 25.45 -10.68
N THR A 444 -6.12 26.19 -11.03
CA THR A 444 -6.73 27.27 -10.23
C THR A 444 -7.01 26.90 -8.77
N ASP A 445 -7.41 25.65 -8.50
CA ASP A 445 -7.66 25.13 -7.15
C ASP A 445 -6.74 23.95 -6.77
N GLY A 446 -5.69 23.70 -7.56
CA GLY A 446 -4.75 22.59 -7.36
C GLY A 446 -5.39 21.21 -7.50
N ILE A 447 -6.51 21.11 -8.23
CA ILE A 447 -7.29 19.90 -8.46
C ILE A 447 -7.38 19.65 -9.96
N GLY A 448 -7.23 18.38 -10.35
CA GLY A 448 -7.59 17.90 -11.68
C GLY A 448 -8.97 17.22 -11.63
N TYR A 449 -9.66 17.23 -12.76
CA TYR A 449 -10.93 16.52 -12.93
C TYR A 449 -10.85 15.56 -14.12
N MET A 450 -11.45 14.37 -14.00
CA MET A 450 -11.55 13.43 -15.11
C MET A 450 -12.99 13.33 -15.55
N ILE A 451 -13.24 13.49 -16.85
CA ILE A 451 -14.55 13.23 -17.43
C ILE A 451 -14.53 11.92 -18.22
N PHE A 452 -15.58 11.12 -18.02
CA PHE A 452 -15.88 9.90 -18.77
C PHE A 452 -17.39 9.68 -18.84
N ASN A 453 -17.84 8.74 -19.65
CA ASN A 453 -19.26 8.39 -19.77
C ASN A 453 -19.52 6.91 -19.42
N GLN A 454 -20.80 6.55 -19.35
CA GLN A 454 -21.24 5.20 -19.04
C GLN A 454 -20.72 4.18 -20.06
N ASP A 455 -20.71 4.50 -21.35
CA ASP A 455 -20.13 3.61 -22.37
C ASP A 455 -18.66 3.30 -22.08
N GLY A 456 -17.85 4.33 -21.79
CA GLY A 456 -16.46 4.15 -21.40
C GLY A 456 -16.32 3.29 -20.15
N LEU A 457 -17.15 3.51 -19.14
CA LEU A 457 -17.14 2.74 -17.89
C LEU A 457 -17.49 1.27 -18.12
N ASP A 458 -18.48 0.98 -18.97
CA ASP A 458 -18.96 -0.37 -19.30
C ASP A 458 -17.93 -1.20 -20.10
N HIS A 459 -16.96 -0.55 -20.74
CA HIS A 459 -15.82 -1.21 -21.38
C HIS A 459 -14.74 -1.66 -20.39
N THR A 460 -14.90 -1.36 -19.11
CA THR A 460 -13.94 -1.70 -18.04
C THR A 460 -14.61 -2.54 -16.97
N ASP A 461 -13.82 -3.14 -16.08
CA ASP A 461 -14.32 -3.82 -14.88
C ASP A 461 -14.38 -2.89 -13.65
N ILE A 462 -13.98 -1.61 -13.79
CA ILE A 462 -13.81 -0.66 -12.68
C ILE A 462 -15.08 -0.50 -11.85
N ALA A 463 -16.25 -0.36 -12.48
CA ALA A 463 -17.51 -0.22 -11.75
C ALA A 463 -17.86 -1.44 -10.90
N THR A 464 -17.39 -2.63 -11.30
CA THR A 464 -17.64 -3.89 -10.59
C THR A 464 -16.57 -4.12 -9.52
N VAL A 465 -15.29 -3.99 -9.88
CA VAL A 465 -14.14 -4.25 -9.00
C VAL A 465 -14.02 -3.16 -7.92
N ASN A 466 -14.33 -1.91 -8.24
CA ASN A 466 -14.17 -0.76 -7.35
C ASN A 466 -15.51 -0.14 -6.92
N ALA A 467 -16.59 -0.94 -6.88
CA ALA A 467 -17.92 -0.46 -6.50
C ALA A 467 -17.94 0.24 -5.12
N ALA A 468 -17.22 -0.31 -4.13
CA ALA A 468 -17.15 0.28 -2.79
C ALA A 468 -16.45 1.65 -2.78
N GLU A 469 -15.44 1.82 -3.63
CA GLU A 469 -14.75 3.10 -3.82
C GLU A 469 -15.71 4.10 -4.46
N MET A 470 -16.41 3.72 -5.54
CA MET A 470 -17.40 4.57 -6.20
C MET A 470 -18.50 5.03 -5.25
N ASP A 471 -19.12 4.11 -4.50
CA ASP A 471 -20.13 4.42 -3.49
C ASP A 471 -19.61 5.45 -2.47
N GLY A 472 -18.37 5.26 -2.00
CA GLY A 472 -17.70 6.17 -1.09
C GLY A 472 -17.42 7.55 -1.70
N LEU A 473 -17.01 7.61 -2.96
CA LEU A 473 -16.74 8.86 -3.68
C LEU A 473 -18.02 9.64 -3.95
N PHE A 474 -19.12 8.97 -4.33
CA PHE A 474 -20.43 9.60 -4.45
C PHE A 474 -20.88 10.19 -3.10
N GLY A 475 -20.80 9.40 -2.02
CA GLY A 475 -21.19 9.84 -0.68
C GLY A 475 -20.38 11.03 -0.14
N ARG A 476 -19.14 11.22 -0.63
CA ARG A 476 -18.25 12.34 -0.25
C ARG A 476 -18.24 13.49 -1.27
N GLY A 477 -19.04 13.43 -2.33
CA GLY A 477 -19.04 14.45 -3.39
C GLY A 477 -17.71 14.57 -4.13
N GLN A 478 -17.00 13.45 -4.33
CA GLN A 478 -15.75 13.37 -5.08
C GLN A 478 -15.94 12.78 -6.49
N LEU A 479 -17.06 12.10 -6.72
CA LEU A 479 -17.51 11.59 -8.01
C LEU A 479 -18.94 12.09 -8.23
N ALA A 480 -19.21 12.71 -9.38
CA ALA A 480 -20.55 13.09 -9.81
C ALA A 480 -21.02 12.18 -10.94
N LYS A 481 -22.33 11.94 -11.04
CA LYS A 481 -23.01 11.25 -12.14
C LYS A 481 -24.21 12.09 -12.57
N GLY A 482 -24.42 12.25 -13.88
CA GLY A 482 -25.56 12.99 -14.44
C GLY A 482 -25.80 12.62 -15.89
N GLU A 483 -27.01 12.86 -16.40
CA GLU A 483 -27.38 12.58 -17.79
C GLU A 483 -26.73 13.57 -18.77
N THR A 484 -26.33 14.75 -18.28
CA THR A 484 -25.73 15.82 -19.08
C THR A 484 -24.40 16.30 -18.48
N ILE A 485 -23.53 16.89 -19.32
CA ILE A 485 -22.28 17.51 -18.87
C ILE A 485 -22.54 18.60 -17.82
N ALA A 486 -23.62 19.38 -17.96
CA ALA A 486 -23.98 20.41 -16.99
C ALA A 486 -24.27 19.85 -15.59
N GLU A 487 -24.99 18.73 -15.49
CA GLU A 487 -25.32 18.09 -14.21
C GLU A 487 -24.07 17.59 -13.46
N VAL A 488 -23.07 17.06 -14.18
CA VAL A 488 -21.81 16.60 -13.54
C VAL A 488 -20.84 17.73 -13.24
N CYS A 489 -20.97 18.89 -13.89
CA CYS A 489 -20.13 20.07 -13.60
C CYS A 489 -20.57 20.80 -12.33
N GLU A 490 -21.87 20.85 -12.03
CA GLU A 490 -22.44 21.64 -10.93
C GLU A 490 -21.75 21.38 -9.58
N PRO A 491 -21.54 20.13 -9.13
CA PRO A 491 -20.96 19.86 -7.81
C PRO A 491 -19.52 20.37 -7.65
N PHE A 492 -18.80 20.55 -8.76
CA PHE A 492 -17.40 20.95 -8.77
C PHE A 492 -17.19 22.42 -9.18
N GLY A 493 -18.25 23.07 -9.66
CA GLY A 493 -18.18 24.44 -10.18
C GLY A 493 -17.33 24.55 -11.44
N ILE A 494 -17.38 23.53 -12.31
CA ILE A 494 -16.70 23.52 -13.62
C ILE A 494 -17.54 24.30 -14.64
N ASP A 495 -16.91 25.03 -15.55
CA ASP A 495 -17.63 25.68 -16.66
C ASP A 495 -18.17 24.63 -17.64
N ALA A 496 -19.46 24.32 -17.50
CA ALA A 496 -20.13 23.33 -18.34
C ALA A 496 -20.16 23.70 -19.83
N ALA A 497 -20.17 25.00 -20.17
CA ALA A 497 -20.24 25.45 -21.55
C ALA A 497 -18.88 25.30 -22.25
N GLU A 498 -17.79 25.61 -21.55
CA GLU A 498 -16.44 25.35 -22.07
C GLU A 498 -16.15 23.85 -22.11
N LEU A 499 -16.51 23.08 -21.06
CA LEU A 499 -16.31 21.63 -21.07
C LEU A 499 -17.04 20.93 -22.22
N GLN A 500 -18.27 21.37 -22.55
CA GLN A 500 -18.99 20.86 -23.71
C GLN A 500 -18.18 21.03 -25.01
N LYS A 501 -17.54 22.19 -25.22
CA LYS A 501 -16.68 22.43 -26.39
C LYS A 501 -15.44 21.55 -26.36
N THR A 502 -14.83 21.35 -25.18
CA THR A 502 -13.68 20.46 -25.00
C THR A 502 -14.01 19.02 -25.39
N VAL A 503 -15.16 18.50 -24.93
CA VAL A 503 -15.62 17.14 -25.28
C VAL A 503 -15.93 17.03 -26.78
N GLU A 504 -16.59 18.04 -27.38
CA GLU A 504 -16.84 18.07 -28.82
C GLU A 504 -15.53 18.08 -29.64
N LYS A 505 -14.54 18.86 -29.21
CA LYS A 505 -13.21 18.92 -29.83
C LYS A 505 -12.50 17.57 -29.71
N TRP A 506 -12.52 16.95 -28.53
CA TRP A 506 -11.98 15.61 -28.29
C TRP A 506 -12.62 14.55 -29.19
N ASN A 507 -13.95 14.52 -29.30
CA ASN A 507 -14.65 13.58 -30.16
C ASN A 507 -14.28 13.81 -31.65
N GLY A 508 -14.03 15.06 -32.05
CA GLY A 508 -13.41 15.40 -33.33
C GLY A 508 -12.03 14.74 -33.52
N TYR A 509 -11.15 14.81 -32.51
CA TYR A 509 -9.85 14.14 -32.53
C TYR A 509 -9.96 12.62 -32.61
N CYS A 510 -10.90 12.02 -31.90
CA CYS A 510 -11.15 10.58 -32.01
C CYS A 510 -11.55 10.17 -33.44
N LYS A 511 -12.35 10.99 -34.11
CA LYS A 511 -12.74 10.77 -35.51
C LYS A 511 -11.57 10.94 -36.47
N ASP A 512 -10.73 11.95 -36.25
CA ASP A 512 -9.59 12.27 -37.10
C ASP A 512 -8.38 11.34 -36.84
N GLY A 513 -8.36 10.66 -35.69
CA GLY A 513 -7.31 9.74 -35.28
C GLY A 513 -6.04 10.42 -34.77
N ALA A 514 -6.11 11.70 -34.41
CA ALA A 514 -4.97 12.47 -33.92
C ALA A 514 -5.40 13.55 -32.92
N ASP A 515 -4.61 13.74 -31.86
CA ASP A 515 -4.76 14.83 -30.89
C ASP A 515 -3.65 15.88 -31.13
N PRO A 516 -3.92 16.97 -31.86
CA PRO A 516 -2.93 18.02 -32.13
C PRO A 516 -2.60 18.90 -30.92
N ASP A 517 -3.40 18.87 -29.84
CA ASP A 517 -3.14 19.70 -28.66
C ASP A 517 -2.02 19.09 -27.81
N PHE A 518 -2.05 17.77 -27.64
CA PHE A 518 -1.17 17.08 -26.68
C PHE A 518 -0.44 15.86 -27.24
N ASN A 519 -0.71 15.46 -28.49
CA ASN A 519 -0.14 14.25 -29.10
C ASN A 519 -0.40 12.98 -28.26
N TYR A 520 -1.67 12.77 -27.91
CA TYR A 520 -2.12 11.63 -27.10
C TYR A 520 -1.62 10.29 -27.64
N ARG A 521 -0.90 9.54 -26.81
CA ARG A 521 -0.16 8.33 -27.24
C ARG A 521 -0.98 7.04 -27.15
N ALA A 522 -2.15 7.11 -26.53
CA ALA A 522 -3.04 5.98 -26.31
C ALA A 522 -4.16 5.92 -27.34
N ALA A 523 -5.01 4.89 -27.25
CA ALA A 523 -6.17 4.76 -28.10
C ALA A 523 -7.17 5.91 -27.84
N LEU A 524 -7.54 6.64 -28.89
CA LEU A 524 -8.53 7.71 -28.82
C LEU A 524 -9.95 7.11 -28.77
N ASN A 525 -10.65 7.32 -27.67
CA ASN A 525 -12.04 6.86 -27.49
C ASN A 525 -12.98 8.05 -27.27
N PRO A 526 -14.09 8.14 -28.02
CA PRO A 526 -15.03 9.24 -27.89
C PRO A 526 -15.78 9.19 -26.55
N ILE A 527 -16.17 10.36 -26.06
CA ILE A 527 -17.04 10.56 -24.90
C ILE A 527 -18.36 11.12 -25.43
N GLU A 528 -19.23 10.22 -25.92
CA GLU A 528 -20.50 10.55 -26.55
C GLU A 528 -21.66 9.88 -25.80
N GLY A 529 -22.65 10.67 -25.40
CA GLY A 529 -23.84 10.19 -24.70
C GLY A 529 -23.62 9.96 -23.20
N GLY A 530 -24.63 10.35 -22.42
CA GLY A 530 -24.65 10.14 -20.97
C GLY A 530 -25.12 8.72 -20.57
N PRO A 531 -25.12 8.39 -19.27
CA PRO A 531 -24.67 9.25 -18.18
C PRO A 531 -23.19 9.61 -18.24
N TYR A 532 -22.86 10.85 -17.88
CA TYR A 532 -21.50 11.35 -17.69
C TYR A 532 -21.08 11.22 -16.23
N TYR A 533 -19.77 11.24 -16.02
CA TYR A 533 -19.14 11.19 -14.72
C TYR A 533 -18.01 12.22 -14.66
N ILE A 534 -17.86 12.88 -13.52
CA ILE A 534 -16.67 13.67 -13.22
C ILE A 534 -16.08 13.23 -11.88
N LEU A 535 -14.80 12.86 -11.90
CA LEU A 535 -14.01 12.49 -10.72
C LEU A 535 -13.02 13.60 -10.39
N ALA A 536 -13.05 14.13 -9.16
CA ALA A 536 -12.03 15.05 -8.66
C ALA A 536 -10.82 14.29 -8.13
N TYR A 537 -9.61 14.77 -8.42
CA TYR A 537 -8.37 14.14 -7.98
C TYR A 537 -7.23 15.16 -7.79
N LYS A 538 -6.25 14.81 -6.95
CA LYS A 538 -5.03 15.61 -6.76
C LYS A 538 -3.82 14.72 -6.48
N PRO A 539 -2.59 15.22 -6.64
CA PRO A 539 -1.40 14.46 -6.33
C PRO A 539 -1.24 14.16 -4.83
N SER A 540 -0.66 13.00 -4.51
CA SER A 540 -0.18 12.67 -3.16
C SER A 540 1.20 12.04 -3.22
N VAL A 541 2.01 12.19 -2.16
CA VAL A 541 3.30 11.49 -2.02
C VAL A 541 3.09 9.99 -2.15
N HIS A 542 3.98 9.31 -2.87
CA HIS A 542 3.77 7.93 -3.29
C HIS A 542 4.97 7.01 -3.21
N TYR A 543 6.17 7.55 -3.38
CA TYR A 543 7.39 6.75 -3.36
C TYR A 543 8.58 7.65 -3.06
N THR A 544 9.52 7.19 -2.25
CA THR A 544 10.78 7.86 -1.99
C THR A 544 11.90 7.13 -2.71
N MET A 545 12.45 7.71 -3.78
CA MET A 545 13.43 7.05 -4.65
C MET A 545 14.80 6.92 -3.99
N GLY A 546 15.12 7.84 -3.08
CA GLY A 546 16.30 7.76 -2.23
C GLY A 546 16.15 6.76 -1.09
N GLY A 547 17.30 6.35 -0.55
CA GLY A 547 17.36 5.39 0.54
C GLY A 547 18.79 5.04 0.90
N LEU A 548 18.98 3.85 1.47
CA LEU A 548 20.32 3.32 1.76
C LEU A 548 21.05 3.02 0.45
N HIS A 549 22.27 3.54 0.29
CA HIS A 549 23.10 3.20 -0.85
C HIS A 549 23.52 1.73 -0.74
N ILE A 550 23.31 0.96 -1.81
CA ILE A 550 23.67 -0.45 -1.89
C ILE A 550 24.54 -0.72 -3.12
N ASN A 551 25.29 -1.83 -3.08
CA ASN A 551 25.87 -2.42 -4.30
C ASN A 551 24.93 -3.45 -4.94
N THR A 552 25.36 -4.08 -6.03
CA THR A 552 24.60 -5.11 -6.76
C THR A 552 24.33 -6.38 -5.94
N ASP A 553 25.09 -6.60 -4.85
CA ASP A 553 24.87 -7.70 -3.90
C ASP A 553 23.89 -7.34 -2.77
N ALA A 554 23.26 -6.16 -2.85
CA ALA A 554 22.35 -5.59 -1.86
C ALA A 554 23.02 -5.26 -0.51
N GLN A 555 24.35 -5.19 -0.45
CA GLN A 555 25.07 -4.79 0.76
C GLN A 555 24.97 -3.28 0.95
N VAL A 556 24.66 -2.83 2.16
CA VAL A 556 24.61 -1.40 2.49
C VAL A 556 26.01 -0.82 2.51
N LEU A 557 26.20 0.31 1.84
CA LEU A 557 27.46 1.02 1.76
C LEU A 557 27.54 2.12 2.83
N ASP A 558 28.73 2.32 3.38
CA ASP A 558 29.03 3.47 4.23
C ASP A 558 29.32 4.74 3.39
N SER A 559 29.61 5.85 4.08
CA SER A 559 29.94 7.13 3.43
C SER A 559 31.20 7.11 2.55
N ASP A 560 32.09 6.15 2.76
CA ASP A 560 33.31 5.96 1.96
C ASP A 560 33.08 5.01 0.77
N GLY A 561 31.87 4.45 0.66
CA GLY A 561 31.47 3.49 -0.39
C GLY A 561 31.87 2.05 -0.09
N ALA A 562 32.32 1.75 1.14
CA ALA A 562 32.64 0.38 1.54
C ALA A 562 31.39 -0.34 2.10
N PRO A 563 31.22 -1.65 1.82
CA PRO A 563 30.14 -2.42 2.42
C PRO A 563 30.25 -2.49 3.94
N ILE A 564 29.14 -2.22 4.64
CA ILE A 564 29.01 -2.46 6.08
C ILE A 564 28.79 -3.96 6.29
N PRO A 565 29.74 -4.69 6.91
CA PRO A 565 29.64 -6.15 7.00
C PRO A 565 28.39 -6.59 7.77
N GLY A 566 27.68 -7.59 7.24
CA GLY A 566 26.46 -8.13 7.87
C GLY A 566 25.18 -7.33 7.61
N LEU A 567 25.23 -6.20 6.89
CA LEU A 567 24.07 -5.36 6.62
C LEU A 567 23.68 -5.33 5.14
N PHE A 568 22.41 -5.62 4.88
CA PHE A 568 21.81 -5.60 3.55
C PHE A 568 20.55 -4.73 3.53
N ALA A 569 20.15 -4.25 2.36
CA ALA A 569 18.88 -3.54 2.17
C ALA A 569 18.21 -3.87 0.83
N ALA A 570 16.87 -3.84 0.80
CA ALA A 570 16.10 -4.19 -0.39
C ALA A 570 14.79 -3.41 -0.52
N GLY A 571 14.29 -3.30 -1.76
CA GLY A 571 13.09 -2.53 -2.09
C GLY A 571 13.29 -1.03 -1.94
N GLU A 572 12.24 -0.30 -1.59
CA GLU A 572 12.26 1.16 -1.40
C GLU A 572 13.19 1.62 -0.26
N GLN A 573 13.57 0.71 0.64
CA GLN A 573 14.56 1.01 1.69
C GLN A 573 15.96 1.30 1.11
N ALA A 574 16.25 0.82 -0.09
CA ALA A 574 17.51 1.03 -0.81
C ALA A 574 17.35 2.10 -1.90
N GLY A 575 18.28 3.04 -1.97
CA GLY A 575 18.28 4.16 -2.91
C GLY A 575 19.08 3.89 -4.18
N HIS A 576 19.25 4.94 -4.98
CA HIS A 576 20.11 4.99 -6.18
C HIS A 576 19.69 4.14 -7.38
N LYS A 577 18.52 3.52 -7.38
CA LYS A 577 18.08 2.63 -8.47
C LYS A 577 17.14 3.29 -9.47
N MET A 578 16.23 4.13 -8.96
CA MET A 578 15.09 4.64 -9.73
C MET A 578 15.33 6.03 -10.32
N GLY A 579 16.45 6.67 -9.98
CA GLY A 579 16.73 8.05 -10.33
C GLY A 579 15.69 9.03 -9.76
N THR A 580 15.41 10.10 -10.51
CA THR A 580 14.52 11.19 -10.10
C THR A 580 13.03 10.84 -10.17
N ASN A 581 12.67 9.79 -10.92
CA ASN A 581 11.28 9.46 -11.21
C ASN A 581 11.14 7.97 -11.54
N ARG A 582 10.46 7.25 -10.65
CA ARG A 582 10.21 5.83 -10.78
C ARG A 582 9.09 5.54 -11.80
N LEU A 583 9.37 4.69 -12.79
CA LEU A 583 8.34 4.19 -13.70
C LEU A 583 7.30 3.31 -13.00
N GLY A 584 6.08 3.30 -13.52
CA GLY A 584 5.03 2.38 -13.06
C GLY A 584 5.48 0.92 -13.15
N SER A 585 4.94 0.07 -12.29
CA SER A 585 5.23 -1.38 -12.14
C SER A 585 6.69 -1.79 -11.82
N CYS A 586 7.70 -0.93 -12.02
CA CYS A 586 9.10 -1.26 -11.72
C CYS A 586 9.40 -1.42 -10.22
N SER A 587 8.62 -0.80 -9.32
CA SER A 587 8.82 -0.99 -7.87
C SER A 587 8.53 -2.42 -7.44
N ILE A 588 7.47 -3.04 -7.99
CA ILE A 588 7.15 -4.42 -7.66
C ILE A 588 8.23 -5.35 -8.20
N THR A 589 8.78 -5.06 -9.38
CA THR A 589 9.94 -5.78 -9.90
C THR A 589 11.14 -5.67 -8.95
N ASP A 590 11.50 -4.45 -8.56
CA ASP A 590 12.60 -4.18 -7.62
C ASP A 590 12.45 -4.94 -6.30
N VAL A 591 11.31 -4.79 -5.62
CA VAL A 591 11.14 -5.39 -4.28
C VAL A 591 11.34 -6.91 -4.32
N PHE A 592 10.85 -7.60 -5.35
CA PHE A 592 11.01 -9.05 -5.45
C PHE A 592 12.39 -9.46 -5.96
N VAL A 593 13.03 -8.67 -6.82
CA VAL A 593 14.40 -8.94 -7.28
C VAL A 593 15.42 -8.68 -6.17
N PHE A 594 15.51 -7.45 -5.67
CA PHE A 594 16.48 -7.09 -4.64
C PHE A 594 16.18 -7.76 -3.30
N GLY A 595 14.91 -8.06 -2.99
CA GLY A 595 14.58 -8.88 -1.84
C GLY A 595 15.21 -10.27 -1.92
N ARG A 596 15.13 -10.93 -3.08
CA ARG A 596 15.78 -12.23 -3.29
C ARG A 596 17.30 -12.15 -3.31
N VAL A 597 17.88 -11.12 -3.93
CA VAL A 597 19.33 -10.89 -3.91
C VAL A 597 19.83 -10.73 -2.47
N ALA A 598 19.20 -9.86 -1.69
CA ALA A 598 19.54 -9.65 -0.28
C ALA A 598 19.38 -10.94 0.54
N GLY A 599 18.27 -11.67 0.36
CA GLY A 599 18.02 -12.94 1.04
C GLY A 599 19.07 -14.01 0.74
N ALA A 600 19.47 -14.15 -0.53
CA ALA A 600 20.47 -15.12 -0.97
C ALA A 600 21.87 -14.77 -0.42
N ASN A 601 22.28 -13.50 -0.52
CA ASN A 601 23.60 -13.07 -0.04
C ASN A 601 23.70 -13.07 1.49
N ALA A 602 22.63 -12.69 2.20
CA ALA A 602 22.56 -12.83 3.65
C ALA A 602 22.64 -14.31 4.10
N ALA A 603 21.97 -15.21 3.37
CA ALA A 603 22.04 -16.65 3.65
C ALA A 603 23.41 -17.25 3.30
N ALA A 604 24.13 -16.74 2.31
CA ALA A 604 25.49 -17.20 2.01
C ALA A 604 26.50 -16.75 3.08
N LEU A 605 26.28 -15.58 3.68
CA LEU A 605 27.09 -15.06 4.79
C LEU A 605 26.83 -15.81 6.10
N ALA A 606 25.57 -16.14 6.38
CA ALA A 606 25.15 -16.85 7.58
C ALA A 606 25.53 -18.33 7.55
#